data_AF-A0A7J9Q008-F1
#
_entry.id   AF-A0A7J9Q008-F1
#
_cell.length_a   1.000
_cell.length_b   1.000
_cell.length_c   1.000
_cell.angle_alpha   90.00
_cell.angle_beta   90.00
_cell.angle_gamma   90.00
#
_symmetry.space_group_name_H-M   'P 1'
#
loop_
_entity.id
_entity.type
_entity.pdbx_description
1 polymer ?
#
loop_
_entity_poly.entity_id
_entity_poly.type
_entity_poly.pdbx_seq_one_letter_code
_entity_poly.pdbx_strand_id
1 'polypeptide(L)'
;MGVCQKCGESLVGGALFCEKCGAKVGVAAASAPVYHKPAWKKPSIKFGGFKPGKMMTVSIALVVAIIVLAGGMVAVVTPLMTEPKITQTTTVPEYVMSCAYKNYAKEELGFYAAKTMIQNKGSVPITDYSISYKIEQYTTGWCPVHQYKEIVPGQTVVDYYYPSLLSTVLSLTTQSIVPLEVKWSYKSLSGKTYSDTTSYSLKILGKNTFVYSSLPQSEMLGPSDWFSNKDLLVCFVTKNENVIKGHAINATGGLAAGYTDDNAKAAFNNVFDYLHDKGVKYISPVSEFPSSSSDAHLAQYLMYPKDVIANTGGTCIETSICMATMMEAVGVSTVIFLIPGHAIPGIILPQSGSIYPIESTAVGSTCSAADANTNAVDTLNNAQWTLTVDVAAAWASGIVPPE
;
A
#
# COMPACT_ATOMS: atom_id res chain seq x y z
N MET A 1 -3.57 21.80 -28.40
CA MET A 1 -2.55 20.83 -27.93
C MET A 1 -1.90 21.44 -26.70
N GLY A 2 -1.90 20.71 -25.58
CA GLY A 2 -1.24 21.17 -24.35
C GLY A 2 0.27 20.87 -24.40
N VAL A 3 1.07 21.56 -23.60
CA VAL A 3 2.49 21.22 -23.38
C VAL A 3 2.71 20.89 -21.91
N CYS A 4 3.54 19.89 -21.64
CA CYS A 4 3.88 19.50 -20.27
C CYS A 4 4.65 20.62 -19.58
N GLN A 5 4.11 21.13 -18.46
CA GLN A 5 4.74 22.21 -17.68
C GLN A 5 6.06 21.80 -17.01
N LYS A 6 6.34 20.48 -16.89
CA LYS A 6 7.57 19.96 -16.27
C LYS A 6 8.70 19.75 -17.28
N CYS A 7 8.42 19.27 -18.49
CA CYS A 7 9.46 18.87 -19.45
C CYS A 7 9.28 19.38 -20.88
N GLY A 8 8.24 20.18 -21.15
CA GLY A 8 7.99 20.82 -22.46
C GLY A 8 7.46 19.91 -23.56
N GLU A 9 7.16 18.63 -23.27
CA GLU A 9 6.67 17.67 -24.28
C GLU A 9 5.24 18.02 -24.74
N SER A 10 4.94 17.79 -26.02
CA SER A 10 3.58 17.99 -26.54
C SER A 10 2.63 16.93 -25.99
N LEU A 11 1.49 17.37 -25.47
CA LEU A 11 0.48 16.51 -24.88
C LEU A 11 -0.63 16.21 -25.90
N VAL A 12 -0.96 14.93 -26.03
CA VAL A 12 -2.11 14.45 -26.81
C VAL A 12 -3.40 14.87 -26.09
N GLY A 13 -4.42 15.29 -26.85
CA GLY A 13 -5.65 15.86 -26.29
C GLY A 13 -6.34 14.90 -25.30
N GLY A 14 -6.52 15.34 -24.05
CA GLY A 14 -7.11 14.55 -22.97
C GLY A 14 -6.11 13.84 -22.04
N ALA A 15 -4.80 13.98 -22.27
CA ALA A 15 -3.78 13.36 -21.42
C ALA A 15 -3.81 13.88 -19.97
N LEU A 16 -4.01 12.98 -19.00
CA LEU A 16 -3.94 13.26 -17.56
C LEU A 16 -2.49 13.32 -17.05
N PHE A 17 -1.54 12.76 -17.78
CA PHE A 17 -0.12 12.69 -17.44
C PHE A 17 0.77 12.85 -18.67
N CYS A 18 1.99 13.35 -18.48
CA CYS A 18 3.00 13.45 -19.53
C CYS A 18 3.72 12.11 -19.71
N GLU A 19 3.63 11.51 -20.90
CA GLU A 19 4.25 10.21 -21.20
C GLU A 19 5.78 10.20 -21.07
N LYS A 20 6.43 11.35 -21.28
CA LYS A 20 7.90 11.48 -21.17
C LYS A 20 8.44 11.57 -19.74
N CYS A 21 7.72 12.20 -18.82
CA CYS A 21 8.25 12.53 -17.49
C CYS A 21 7.31 12.20 -16.32
N GLY A 22 6.13 11.64 -16.61
CA GLY A 22 5.14 11.23 -15.63
C GLY A 22 4.39 12.37 -14.93
N ALA A 23 4.64 13.63 -15.27
CA ALA A 23 3.99 14.77 -14.60
C ALA A 23 2.48 14.80 -14.88
N LYS A 24 1.66 14.96 -13.85
CA LYS A 24 0.22 15.14 -13.96
C LYS A 24 -0.10 16.46 -14.67
N VAL A 25 -1.01 16.41 -15.63
CA VAL A 25 -1.44 17.55 -16.44
C VAL A 25 -2.71 18.12 -15.82
N GLY A 26 -2.65 19.36 -15.33
CA GLY A 26 -3.85 20.14 -15.00
C GLY A 26 -4.34 20.17 -13.55
N VAL A 27 -3.51 19.94 -12.53
CA VAL A 27 -3.92 20.14 -11.13
C VAL A 27 -3.07 21.21 -10.46
N ALA A 28 -3.68 22.37 -10.19
CA ALA A 28 -3.12 23.34 -9.25
C ALA A 28 -3.04 22.70 -7.85
N ALA A 29 -1.95 22.94 -7.12
CA ALA A 29 -1.65 22.34 -5.82
C ALA A 29 -2.87 22.38 -4.88
N ALA A 30 -3.44 21.22 -4.58
CA ALA A 30 -4.51 21.10 -3.58
C ALA A 30 -3.89 21.20 -2.18
N SER A 31 -4.44 22.08 -1.36
CA SER A 31 -4.15 22.14 0.08
C SER A 31 -4.60 20.84 0.76
N ALA A 32 -3.76 20.30 1.65
CA ALA A 32 -4.04 19.08 2.40
C ALA A 32 -5.40 19.13 3.13
N PRO A 33 -6.17 18.03 3.15
CA PRO A 33 -7.44 17.97 3.86
C PRO A 33 -7.25 18.03 5.38
N VAL A 34 -8.09 18.82 6.04
CA VAL A 34 -8.16 18.89 7.51
C VAL A 34 -8.92 17.67 8.01
N TYR A 35 -8.24 16.81 8.78
CA TYR A 35 -8.85 15.66 9.44
C TYR A 35 -9.71 16.08 10.64
N HIS A 36 -11.01 15.79 10.60
CA HIS A 36 -11.90 15.88 11.77
C HIS A 36 -11.88 14.56 12.55
N LYS A 37 -11.42 14.60 13.80
CA LYS A 37 -11.48 13.45 14.72
C LYS A 37 -12.94 13.04 14.99
N PRO A 38 -13.30 11.74 14.88
CA PRO A 38 -14.58 11.26 15.40
C PRO A 38 -14.61 11.30 16.93
N ALA A 39 -15.77 11.64 17.48
CA ALA A 39 -15.98 11.81 18.92
C ALA A 39 -16.00 10.46 19.65
N TRP A 40 -14.91 10.15 20.36
CA TRP A 40 -14.83 9.02 21.28
C TRP A 40 -15.38 9.41 22.66
N LYS A 41 -16.45 8.75 23.12
CA LYS A 41 -16.94 8.86 24.50
C LYS A 41 -16.10 7.96 25.41
N LYS A 42 -15.37 8.58 26.34
CA LYS A 42 -14.61 7.88 27.41
C LYS A 42 -15.56 7.10 28.34
N PRO A 43 -15.23 5.85 28.71
CA PRO A 43 -15.84 5.18 29.86
C PRO A 43 -15.40 5.87 31.15
N SER A 44 -16.35 6.11 32.05
CA SER A 44 -16.10 6.71 33.37
C SER A 44 -15.55 5.67 34.35
N ILE A 45 -14.26 5.75 34.68
CA ILE A 45 -13.66 5.04 35.82
C ILE A 45 -13.49 6.04 36.96
N LYS A 46 -14.16 5.80 38.09
CA LYS A 46 -14.06 6.62 39.30
C LYS A 46 -12.80 6.21 40.08
N PHE A 47 -11.82 7.10 40.19
CA PHE A 47 -10.72 6.97 41.13
C PHE A 47 -11.06 7.65 42.46
N GLY A 48 -10.83 6.94 43.56
CA GLY A 48 -11.03 7.41 44.94
C GLY A 48 -10.13 8.58 45.31
N GLY A 49 -10.68 9.52 46.07
CA GLY A 49 -10.13 10.84 46.32
C GLY A 49 -8.84 10.88 47.15
N PHE A 50 -7.93 11.75 46.72
CA PHE A 50 -6.78 12.22 47.49
C PHE A 50 -7.12 13.61 48.05
N LYS A 51 -7.02 13.78 49.38
CA LYS A 51 -7.29 15.06 50.07
C LYS A 51 -6.03 15.95 50.02
N PRO A 52 -6.11 17.21 49.56
CA PRO A 52 -5.00 18.15 49.68
C PRO A 52 -4.98 18.82 51.07
N GLY A 53 -3.79 18.89 51.67
CA GLY A 53 -3.51 19.63 52.90
C GLY A 53 -3.46 21.15 52.67
N LYS A 54 -3.82 21.89 53.71
CA LYS A 54 -4.01 23.36 53.77
C LYS A 54 -2.75 24.14 53.37
N MET A 55 -2.89 25.07 52.42
CA MET A 55 -1.92 26.13 52.17
C MET A 55 -2.22 27.32 53.09
N MET A 56 -1.17 27.79 53.76
CA MET A 56 -1.19 28.91 54.70
C MET A 56 -1.04 30.23 53.92
N THR A 57 -2.03 31.11 54.04
CA THR A 57 -2.00 32.50 53.59
C THR A 57 -1.03 33.31 54.44
N VAL A 58 -0.05 33.97 53.83
CA VAL A 58 0.74 35.05 54.45
C VAL A 58 0.46 36.35 53.72
N SER A 59 -0.01 37.32 54.50
CA SER A 59 -0.52 38.61 54.08
C SER A 59 0.59 39.57 53.66
N ILE A 60 0.30 40.31 52.58
CA ILE A 60 1.03 41.47 52.07
C ILE A 60 0.81 42.64 53.02
N ALA A 61 1.87 43.18 53.62
CA ALA A 61 1.91 44.56 54.10
C ALA A 61 3.36 45.05 54.30
N LEU A 62 3.63 46.24 53.76
CA LEU A 62 4.76 47.14 54.06
C LEU A 62 6.19 46.61 53.80
N VAL A 63 6.85 47.10 52.75
CA VAL A 63 7.88 48.16 52.84
C VAL A 63 8.12 48.69 51.41
N VAL A 64 7.52 49.84 51.11
CA VAL A 64 8.03 50.76 50.09
C VAL A 64 8.67 51.89 50.88
N ALA A 65 10.00 51.94 50.89
CA ALA A 65 10.82 53.15 50.96
C ALA A 65 12.28 52.72 51.19
N ILE A 66 13.20 53.42 50.50
CA ILE A 66 14.65 53.42 50.72
C ILE A 66 15.43 52.39 49.87
N ILE A 67 15.66 52.72 48.60
CA ILE A 67 17.00 53.03 48.02
C ILE A 67 16.85 53.11 46.49
N VAL A 68 16.60 54.34 46.03
CA VAL A 68 17.25 54.84 44.82
C VAL A 68 18.65 55.27 45.26
N LEU A 69 19.66 55.02 44.41
CA LEU A 69 21.08 55.39 44.50
C LEU A 69 22.04 54.24 44.89
N ALA A 70 22.36 53.39 43.92
CA ALA A 70 23.73 53.11 43.49
C ALA A 70 23.69 52.15 42.29
N GLY A 71 24.47 52.47 41.25
CA GLY A 71 24.41 51.84 39.94
C GLY A 71 24.53 50.31 39.94
N GLY A 72 23.85 49.69 38.98
CA GLY A 72 23.96 48.26 38.75
C GLY A 72 22.98 47.82 37.70
N MET A 73 23.48 47.73 36.47
CA MET A 73 22.93 46.98 35.33
C MET A 73 21.41 47.08 35.15
N VAL A 74 21.00 47.77 34.08
CA VAL A 74 19.85 47.32 33.31
C VAL A 74 20.22 45.90 32.85
N ALA A 75 19.86 44.90 33.64
CA ALA A 75 19.75 43.55 33.15
C ALA A 75 18.68 43.63 32.09
N VAL A 76 19.11 43.81 30.84
CA VAL A 76 18.31 43.44 29.69
C VAL A 76 18.04 41.96 29.93
N VAL A 77 16.89 41.67 30.53
CA VAL A 77 16.34 40.33 30.55
C VAL A 77 16.00 40.09 29.09
N THR A 78 17.00 39.71 28.30
CA THR A 78 16.76 39.06 27.03
C THR A 78 15.89 37.88 27.40
N PRO A 79 14.61 37.83 27.00
CA PRO A 79 13.83 36.64 27.23
C PRO A 79 14.69 35.52 26.65
N LEU A 80 15.07 34.55 27.48
CA LEU A 80 15.71 33.34 26.98
C LEU A 80 14.73 32.79 25.96
N MET A 81 15.01 33.04 24.68
CA MET A 81 14.20 32.53 23.60
C MET A 81 14.33 31.02 23.70
N THR A 82 13.30 30.38 24.24
CA THR A 82 13.28 28.94 24.40
C THR A 82 13.30 28.36 23.00
N GLU A 83 14.39 27.68 22.64
CA GLU A 83 14.49 26.99 21.35
C GLU A 83 13.38 25.93 21.25
N PRO A 84 12.80 25.72 20.06
CA PRO A 84 11.82 24.66 19.85
C PRO A 84 12.42 23.29 20.19
N LYS A 85 11.59 22.41 20.75
CA LYS A 85 11.97 21.01 21.01
C LYS A 85 11.12 20.13 20.14
N ILE A 86 11.78 19.45 19.19
CA ILE A 86 11.14 18.53 18.27
C ILE A 86 11.44 17.09 18.68
N THR A 87 10.43 16.23 18.59
CA THR A 87 10.62 14.78 18.58
C THR A 87 10.14 14.28 17.22
N GLN A 88 11.03 13.59 16.51
CA GLN A 88 10.73 13.03 15.20
C GLN A 88 10.95 11.52 15.25
N THR A 89 9.97 10.77 14.77
CA THR A 89 10.05 9.31 14.68
C THR A 89 9.56 8.88 13.32
N THR A 90 10.42 8.22 12.56
CA THR A 90 10.04 7.62 11.28
C THR A 90 9.91 6.11 11.47
N THR A 91 8.82 5.57 10.95
CA THR A 91 8.59 4.13 10.81
C THR A 91 8.58 3.80 9.32
N VAL A 92 9.30 2.75 8.95
CA VAL A 92 9.27 2.16 7.60
C VAL A 92 8.46 0.87 7.65
N PRO A 93 7.71 0.52 6.60
CA PRO A 93 7.07 -0.80 6.53
C PRO A 93 8.15 -1.88 6.51
N GLU A 94 7.80 -3.08 6.97
CA GLU A 94 8.72 -4.22 6.97
C GLU A 94 9.18 -4.54 5.54
N TYR A 95 8.27 -4.44 4.56
CA TYR A 95 8.52 -4.76 3.16
C TYR A 95 7.86 -3.79 2.18
N VAL A 96 8.53 -3.57 1.05
CA VAL A 96 7.96 -3.00 -0.18
C VAL A 96 7.94 -4.07 -1.26
N MET A 97 6.76 -4.32 -1.85
CA MET A 97 6.59 -5.32 -2.90
C MET A 97 6.87 -4.74 -4.29
N SER A 98 7.87 -5.27 -4.99
CA SER A 98 8.21 -4.83 -6.36
C SER A 98 7.08 -5.08 -7.35
N CYS A 99 6.30 -6.16 -7.19
CA CYS A 99 5.13 -6.45 -8.03
C CYS A 99 4.07 -5.33 -7.98
N ALA A 100 4.02 -4.56 -6.89
CA ALA A 100 3.06 -3.48 -6.68
C ALA A 100 3.67 -2.08 -6.85
N TYR A 101 4.87 -1.94 -7.46
CA TYR A 101 5.63 -0.69 -7.44
C TYR A 101 4.87 0.55 -7.92
N LYS A 102 4.03 0.42 -8.97
CA LYS A 102 3.20 1.53 -9.50
C LYS A 102 2.15 2.02 -8.50
N ASN A 103 1.78 1.18 -7.54
CA ASN A 103 0.69 1.44 -6.60
C ASN A 103 1.16 2.22 -5.35
N TYR A 104 2.46 2.19 -5.03
CA TYR A 104 3.03 2.98 -3.93
C TYR A 104 3.00 4.50 -4.17
N ALA A 105 2.83 4.95 -5.41
CA ALA A 105 2.71 6.37 -5.75
C ALA A 105 1.28 6.93 -5.55
N LYS A 106 0.31 6.09 -5.19
CA LYS A 106 -1.11 6.43 -5.09
C LYS A 106 -1.51 6.54 -3.63
N GLU A 107 -1.58 7.77 -3.14
CA GLU A 107 -1.88 8.06 -1.73
C GLU A 107 -3.22 7.46 -1.28
N GLU A 108 -4.20 7.46 -2.19
CA GLU A 108 -5.54 6.91 -2.00
C GLU A 108 -5.56 5.40 -1.69
N LEU A 109 -4.51 4.68 -2.08
CA LEU A 109 -4.35 3.25 -1.78
C LEU A 109 -3.67 3.00 -0.42
N GLY A 110 -3.06 4.02 0.18
CA GLY A 110 -2.49 3.93 1.53
C GLY A 110 -1.15 3.19 1.64
N PHE A 111 -0.56 2.71 0.53
CA PHE A 111 0.73 2.03 0.54
C PHE A 111 1.91 3.01 0.64
N TYR A 112 2.37 3.31 1.85
CA TYR A 112 3.51 4.19 2.11
C TYR A 112 4.82 3.43 2.28
N ALA A 113 5.95 4.07 1.97
CA ALA A 113 7.30 3.57 2.25
C ALA A 113 7.94 4.20 3.51
N ALA A 114 7.37 5.29 4.02
CA ALA A 114 7.70 5.83 5.34
C ALA A 114 6.52 6.58 5.94
N LYS A 115 6.46 6.58 7.27
CA LYS A 115 5.57 7.40 8.08
C LYS A 115 6.40 8.15 9.10
N THR A 116 6.42 9.48 9.05
CA THR A 116 7.16 10.31 10.01
C THR A 116 6.20 11.06 10.91
N MET A 117 6.25 10.78 12.21
CA MET A 117 5.56 11.54 13.24
C MET A 117 6.46 12.66 13.76
N ILE A 118 5.96 13.88 13.71
CA ILE A 118 6.66 15.09 14.08
C ILE A 118 5.90 15.74 15.22
N GLN A 119 6.50 15.80 16.41
CA GLN A 119 5.86 16.37 17.58
C GLN A 119 6.64 17.56 18.13
N ASN A 120 5.95 18.68 18.33
CA ASN A 120 6.50 19.79 19.08
C ASN A 120 6.32 19.55 20.59
N LYS A 121 7.41 19.23 21.27
CA LYS A 121 7.50 19.06 22.73
C LYS A 121 7.99 20.33 23.45
N GLY A 122 8.26 21.40 22.70
CA GLY A 122 8.72 22.68 23.22
C GLY A 122 7.58 23.54 23.75
N SER A 123 7.94 24.74 24.19
CA SER A 123 7.02 25.80 24.64
C SER A 123 6.77 26.86 23.56
N VAL A 124 7.41 26.76 22.39
CA VAL A 124 7.29 27.71 21.27
C VAL A 124 6.97 26.97 19.96
N PRO A 125 6.36 27.63 18.96
CA PRO A 125 6.10 27.03 17.65
C PRO A 125 7.40 26.65 16.90
N ILE A 126 7.29 25.60 16.08
CA ILE A 126 8.26 25.28 15.03
C ILE A 126 7.74 25.92 13.73
N THR A 127 8.59 26.66 13.03
CA THR A 127 8.20 27.35 11.79
C THR A 127 8.97 26.83 10.58
N ASP A 128 8.35 26.90 9.39
CA ASP A 128 8.94 26.47 8.12
C ASP A 128 9.49 25.03 8.17
N TYR A 129 8.77 24.10 8.80
CA TYR A 129 9.21 22.70 8.83
C TYR A 129 9.03 22.09 7.43
N SER A 130 10.11 21.54 6.90
CA SER A 130 10.17 20.90 5.60
C SER A 130 10.63 19.46 5.76
N ILE A 131 10.05 18.53 5.02
CA ILE A 131 10.49 17.13 4.97
C ILE A 131 10.45 16.61 3.53
N SER A 132 11.39 15.73 3.21
CA SER A 132 11.50 15.07 1.92
C SER A 132 12.15 13.71 2.09
N TYR A 133 11.85 12.80 1.16
CA TYR A 133 12.25 11.41 1.21
C TYR A 133 12.92 11.00 -0.09
N LYS A 134 13.75 9.96 -0.03
CA LYS A 134 14.38 9.34 -1.20
C LYS A 134 14.65 7.87 -0.90
N ILE A 135 14.38 7.00 -1.87
CA ILE A 135 14.86 5.61 -1.84
C ILE A 135 15.98 5.54 -2.86
N GLU A 136 17.20 5.29 -2.39
CA GLU A 136 18.34 5.19 -3.29
C GLU A 136 18.12 4.13 -4.37
N GLN A 137 18.66 4.37 -5.56
CA GLN A 137 18.59 3.50 -6.74
C GLN A 137 17.21 3.35 -7.40
N TYR A 138 16.11 3.44 -6.63
CA TYR A 138 14.75 3.16 -7.12
C TYR A 138 13.85 4.38 -7.20
N THR A 139 14.38 5.59 -6.99
CA THR A 139 13.69 6.86 -7.23
C THR A 139 14.58 7.80 -8.02
N THR A 140 14.00 8.73 -8.79
CA THR A 140 14.78 9.70 -9.59
C THR A 140 15.51 10.75 -8.74
N GLY A 141 15.22 10.82 -7.45
CA GLY A 141 15.74 11.81 -6.52
C GLY A 141 14.81 12.01 -5.33
N TRP A 142 15.00 13.11 -4.62
CA TRP A 142 14.11 13.50 -3.53
C TRP A 142 12.69 13.72 -4.05
N CYS A 143 11.70 13.26 -3.29
CA CYS A 143 10.30 13.61 -3.52
C CYS A 143 10.10 15.13 -3.37
N PRO A 144 8.99 15.68 -3.90
CA PRO A 144 8.59 17.06 -3.61
C PRO A 144 8.61 17.32 -2.10
N VAL A 145 9.09 18.50 -1.71
CA VAL A 145 9.21 18.87 -0.30
C VAL A 145 7.81 19.10 0.27
N HIS A 146 7.47 18.37 1.33
CA HIS A 146 6.28 18.64 2.13
C HIS A 146 6.60 19.76 3.11
N GLN A 147 5.77 20.81 3.13
CA GLN A 147 5.99 22.00 3.96
C GLN A 147 4.87 22.21 4.96
N TYR A 148 5.27 22.47 6.20
CA TYR A 148 4.42 22.78 7.32
C TYR A 148 4.81 24.14 7.87
N LYS A 149 3.96 25.14 7.62
CA LYS A 149 4.24 26.55 7.97
C LYS A 149 4.50 26.72 9.47
N GLU A 150 3.69 26.05 10.28
CA GLU A 150 3.76 26.13 11.74
C GLU A 150 3.32 24.82 12.38
N ILE A 151 4.06 24.39 13.42
CA ILE A 151 3.70 23.29 14.31
C ILE A 151 3.71 23.84 15.75
N VAL A 152 2.53 24.06 16.32
CA VAL A 152 2.39 24.70 17.64
C VAL A 152 2.76 23.77 18.80
N PRO A 153 3.09 24.28 20.00
CA PRO A 153 3.39 23.46 21.17
C PRO A 153 2.36 22.36 21.44
N GLY A 154 2.83 21.12 21.62
CA GLY A 154 2.00 19.94 21.86
C GLY A 154 1.37 19.31 20.61
N GLN A 155 1.42 19.98 19.45
CA GLN A 155 0.90 19.44 18.19
C GLN A 155 1.77 18.29 17.68
N THR A 156 1.11 17.29 17.10
CA THR A 156 1.73 16.23 16.31
C THR A 156 1.24 16.33 14.87
N VAL A 157 2.19 16.33 13.94
CA VAL A 157 1.97 16.17 12.50
C VAL A 157 2.40 14.76 12.10
N VAL A 158 1.70 14.15 11.16
CA VAL A 158 2.07 12.86 10.57
C VAL A 158 2.23 13.05 9.07
N ASP A 159 3.42 12.75 8.57
CA ASP A 159 3.77 12.81 7.16
C ASP A 159 3.95 11.39 6.62
N TYR A 160 3.50 11.15 5.39
CA TYR A 160 3.60 9.87 4.72
C TYR A 160 4.36 10.03 3.41
N TYR A 161 5.19 9.04 3.11
CA TYR A 161 5.92 8.99 1.85
C TYR A 161 5.36 7.92 0.92
N TYR A 162 4.79 8.37 -0.19
CA TYR A 162 4.25 7.55 -1.28
C TYR A 162 5.20 7.59 -2.49
N PRO A 163 6.19 6.67 -2.61
CA PRO A 163 7.25 6.78 -3.60
C PRO A 163 6.76 6.52 -5.02
N SER A 164 7.19 7.35 -5.97
CA SER A 164 7.21 7.02 -7.40
C SER A 164 8.40 6.12 -7.70
N LEU A 165 8.23 4.82 -7.48
CA LEU A 165 9.28 3.81 -7.72
C LEU A 165 9.56 3.65 -9.22
N LEU A 166 10.84 3.52 -9.57
CA LEU A 166 11.30 3.20 -10.91
C LEU A 166 11.02 1.74 -11.26
N SER A 167 10.72 1.45 -12.53
CA SER A 167 10.49 0.09 -13.01
C SER A 167 11.72 -0.83 -12.89
N THR A 168 12.91 -0.27 -12.67
CA THR A 168 14.13 -1.02 -12.37
C THR A 168 13.98 -1.91 -11.13
N VAL A 169 13.04 -1.60 -10.23
CA VAL A 169 12.73 -2.45 -9.08
C VAL A 169 12.25 -3.85 -9.49
N LEU A 170 11.67 -4.00 -10.69
CA LEU A 170 11.24 -5.29 -11.25
C LEU A 170 12.42 -6.20 -11.66
N SER A 171 13.67 -5.71 -11.66
CA SER A 171 14.83 -6.58 -11.89
C SER A 171 15.21 -7.41 -10.67
N LEU A 172 14.64 -7.12 -9.50
CA LEU A 172 14.90 -7.87 -8.28
C LEU A 172 14.25 -9.26 -8.37
N THR A 173 15.07 -10.29 -8.26
CA THR A 173 14.62 -11.69 -8.13
C THR A 173 14.60 -12.17 -6.68
N THR A 174 15.26 -11.46 -5.78
CA THR A 174 15.31 -11.71 -4.34
C THR A 174 15.22 -10.38 -3.57
N GLN A 175 15.01 -10.46 -2.25
CA GLN A 175 15.00 -9.28 -1.39
C GLN A 175 16.31 -8.48 -1.47
N SER A 176 16.18 -7.16 -1.54
CA SER A 176 17.27 -6.19 -1.39
C SER A 176 17.03 -5.28 -0.19
N ILE A 177 18.10 -4.87 0.49
CA ILE A 177 18.05 -3.87 1.56
C ILE A 177 18.66 -2.59 1.00
N VAL A 178 17.88 -1.52 0.94
CA VAL A 178 18.31 -0.23 0.42
C VAL A 178 18.07 0.90 1.41
N PRO A 179 18.89 1.96 1.38
CA PRO A 179 18.67 3.12 2.23
C PRO A 179 17.47 3.94 1.74
N LEU A 180 16.54 4.19 2.67
CA LEU A 180 15.53 5.23 2.59
C LEU A 180 16.03 6.44 3.40
N GLU A 181 16.30 7.54 2.73
CA GLU A 181 16.75 8.78 3.35
C GLU A 181 15.58 9.71 3.65
N VAL A 182 15.58 10.29 4.84
CA VAL A 182 14.65 11.33 5.28
C VAL A 182 15.44 12.59 5.58
N LYS A 183 15.20 13.64 4.81
CA LYS A 183 15.82 14.95 5.00
C LYS A 183 14.78 15.93 5.48
N TRP A 184 15.09 16.64 6.55
CA TRP A 184 14.21 17.64 7.13
C TRP A 184 14.95 18.91 7.52
N SER A 185 14.20 20.01 7.62
CA SER A 185 14.69 21.27 8.17
C SER A 185 13.57 22.07 8.81
N TYR A 186 13.88 22.97 9.73
CA TYR A 186 12.94 23.96 10.28
C TYR A 186 13.69 25.18 10.83
N LYS A 187 12.95 26.25 11.12
CA LYS A 187 13.48 27.46 11.76
C LYS A 187 12.92 27.65 13.16
N SER A 188 13.77 28.12 14.07
CA SER A 188 13.33 28.64 15.36
C SER A 188 12.88 30.10 15.27
N LEU A 189 12.26 30.60 16.33
CA LEU A 189 11.80 31.99 16.43
C LEU A 189 12.94 33.02 16.31
N SER A 190 14.19 32.63 16.59
CA SER A 190 15.37 33.48 16.41
C SER A 190 15.87 33.50 14.95
N GLY A 191 15.21 32.78 14.04
CA GLY A 191 15.60 32.65 12.64
C GLY A 191 16.69 31.61 12.38
N LYS A 192 17.15 30.88 13.42
CA LYS A 192 18.15 29.82 13.28
C LYS A 192 17.55 28.60 12.59
N THR A 193 18.23 28.09 11.56
CA THR A 193 17.84 26.87 10.85
C THR A 193 18.43 25.64 11.51
N TYR A 194 17.60 24.61 11.65
CA TYR A 194 17.96 23.26 12.04
C TYR A 194 17.67 22.32 10.88
N SER A 195 18.56 21.37 10.60
CA SER A 195 18.37 20.39 9.53
C SER A 195 19.14 19.12 9.81
N ASP A 196 18.65 17.99 9.33
CA ASP A 196 19.36 16.72 9.37
C ASP A 196 18.93 15.82 8.20
N THR A 197 19.72 14.78 7.95
CA THR A 197 19.36 13.68 7.05
C THR A 197 19.61 12.36 7.76
N THR A 198 18.55 11.57 7.91
CA THR A 198 18.60 10.26 8.57
C THR A 198 18.34 9.17 7.54
N SER A 199 19.08 8.07 7.62
CA SER A 199 18.92 6.92 6.74
C SER A 199 18.29 5.74 7.48
N TYR A 200 17.35 5.07 6.85
CA TYR A 200 16.65 3.88 7.33
C TYR A 200 16.86 2.73 6.35
N SER A 201 16.93 1.51 6.85
CA SER A 201 16.97 0.32 5.99
C SER A 201 15.55 -0.04 5.54
N LEU A 202 15.32 -0.03 4.23
CA LEU A 202 14.07 -0.47 3.61
C LEU A 202 14.32 -1.80 2.89
N LYS A 203 13.49 -2.81 3.17
CA LYS A 203 13.51 -4.08 2.43
C LYS A 203 12.58 -3.98 1.22
N ILE A 204 13.13 -4.19 0.04
CA ILE A 204 12.37 -4.29 -1.21
C ILE A 204 12.42 -5.74 -1.68
N LEU A 205 11.27 -6.34 -1.89
CA LEU A 205 11.12 -7.75 -2.23
C LEU A 205 11.31 -8.01 -3.73
N GLY A 206 11.54 -9.27 -4.11
CA GLY A 206 11.61 -9.66 -5.50
C GLY A 206 10.29 -9.42 -6.24
N LYS A 207 10.34 -9.33 -7.57
CA LYS A 207 9.16 -9.08 -8.43
C LYS A 207 8.08 -10.17 -8.36
N ASN A 208 8.43 -11.35 -7.85
CA ASN A 208 7.56 -12.50 -7.69
C ASN A 208 7.15 -12.73 -6.23
N THR A 209 7.66 -11.95 -5.27
CA THR A 209 7.27 -12.11 -3.88
C THR A 209 5.99 -11.34 -3.60
N PHE A 210 4.99 -12.02 -3.04
CA PHE A 210 3.78 -11.42 -2.53
C PHE A 210 3.68 -11.59 -1.03
N VAL A 211 3.28 -10.54 -0.31
CA VAL A 211 3.03 -10.56 1.13
C VAL A 211 1.56 -10.28 1.38
N TYR A 212 0.86 -11.24 1.97
CA TYR A 212 -0.59 -11.20 2.19
C TYR A 212 -1.03 -10.13 3.17
N SER A 213 -0.17 -9.73 4.12
CA SER A 213 -0.49 -8.66 5.07
C SER A 213 0.71 -7.80 5.44
N SER A 214 0.45 -6.51 5.63
CA SER A 214 1.43 -5.56 6.18
C SER A 214 1.28 -5.35 7.68
N LEU A 215 0.39 -6.08 8.35
CA LEU A 215 0.20 -6.00 9.80
C LEU A 215 1.19 -6.92 10.53
N PRO A 216 1.66 -6.55 11.73
CA PRO A 216 2.36 -7.49 12.60
C PRO A 216 1.44 -8.65 12.98
N GLN A 217 1.96 -9.88 13.01
CA GLN A 217 1.17 -11.07 13.35
C GLN A 217 0.43 -10.93 14.69
N SER A 218 1.03 -10.26 15.68
CA SER A 218 0.41 -10.00 16.99
C SER A 218 -0.82 -9.08 16.95
N GLU A 219 -1.02 -8.35 15.84
CA GLU A 219 -2.14 -7.43 15.64
C GLU A 219 -3.26 -8.04 14.78
N MET A 220 -3.05 -9.23 14.19
CA MET A 220 -4.03 -9.88 13.33
C MET A 220 -5.11 -10.58 14.16
N LEU A 221 -6.36 -10.16 13.98
CA LEU A 221 -7.51 -10.67 14.74
C LEU A 221 -8.42 -11.58 13.89
N GLY A 222 -8.42 -11.41 12.57
CA GLY A 222 -9.26 -12.20 11.68
C GLY A 222 -8.74 -12.26 10.24
N PRO A 223 -9.45 -12.97 9.36
CA PRO A 223 -9.00 -13.21 7.98
C PRO A 223 -8.66 -11.94 7.21
N SER A 224 -9.43 -10.86 7.39
CA SER A 224 -9.15 -9.58 6.74
C SER A 224 -7.78 -8.98 7.12
N ASP A 225 -7.30 -9.24 8.34
CA ASP A 225 -5.98 -8.79 8.79
C ASP A 225 -4.88 -9.67 8.20
N TRP A 226 -5.12 -10.98 8.09
CA TRP A 226 -4.21 -11.94 7.46
C TRP A 226 -4.02 -11.69 5.96
N PHE A 227 -5.01 -11.06 5.33
CA PHE A 227 -5.06 -10.80 3.89
C PHE A 227 -5.27 -9.31 3.59
N SER A 228 -4.69 -8.42 4.41
CA SER A 228 -4.87 -6.96 4.26
C SER A 228 -4.38 -6.43 2.91
N ASN A 229 -3.47 -7.15 2.24
CA ASN A 229 -2.97 -6.82 0.90
C ASN A 229 -3.68 -7.57 -0.24
N LYS A 230 -4.76 -8.33 0.01
CA LYS A 230 -5.37 -9.23 -0.99
C LYS A 230 -5.63 -8.59 -2.35
N ASP A 231 -6.02 -7.32 -2.39
CA ASP A 231 -6.37 -6.65 -3.64
C ASP A 231 -5.12 -6.37 -4.51
N LEU A 232 -3.92 -6.37 -3.92
CA LEU A 232 -2.67 -6.31 -4.66
C LEU A 232 -2.36 -7.61 -5.43
N LEU A 233 -3.07 -8.73 -5.20
CA LEU A 233 -2.96 -9.93 -6.06
C LEU A 233 -3.28 -9.61 -7.52
N VAL A 234 -4.11 -8.60 -7.76
CA VAL A 234 -4.44 -8.08 -9.09
C VAL A 234 -3.21 -7.55 -9.83
N CYS A 235 -2.11 -7.27 -9.14
CA CYS A 235 -0.84 -6.94 -9.78
C CYS A 235 -0.29 -8.09 -10.64
N PHE A 236 -0.68 -9.34 -10.38
CA PHE A 236 -0.27 -10.49 -11.20
C PHE A 236 -1.26 -10.81 -12.33
N VAL A 237 -2.40 -10.11 -12.41
CA VAL A 237 -3.39 -10.28 -13.48
C VAL A 237 -2.96 -9.48 -14.72
N THR A 238 -1.96 -9.98 -15.46
CA THR A 238 -1.33 -9.29 -16.60
C THR A 238 -2.05 -9.52 -17.93
N LYS A 239 -3.35 -9.19 -17.98
CA LYS A 239 -4.23 -9.47 -19.14
C LYS A 239 -3.80 -8.85 -20.48
N ASN A 240 -2.94 -7.85 -20.42
CA ASN A 240 -2.51 -7.10 -21.59
C ASN A 240 -1.32 -7.73 -22.33
N GLU A 241 -0.63 -8.70 -21.72
CA GLU A 241 0.48 -9.42 -22.35
C GLU A 241 0.02 -10.20 -23.59
N ASN A 242 0.72 -10.02 -24.71
CA ASN A 242 0.35 -10.66 -25.99
C ASN A 242 0.37 -12.20 -25.90
N VAL A 243 1.31 -12.77 -25.13
CA VAL A 243 1.38 -14.22 -24.92
C VAL A 243 0.13 -14.74 -24.23
N ILE A 244 -0.39 -14.01 -23.24
CA ILE A 244 -1.61 -14.37 -22.52
C ILE A 244 -2.84 -14.22 -23.40
N LYS A 245 -2.95 -13.12 -24.14
CA LYS A 245 -4.04 -12.94 -25.12
C LYS A 245 -4.08 -14.08 -26.13
N GLY A 246 -2.92 -14.50 -26.64
CA GLY A 246 -2.81 -15.65 -27.55
C GLY A 246 -3.32 -16.94 -26.92
N HIS A 247 -2.91 -17.25 -25.68
CA HIS A 247 -3.42 -18.41 -24.96
C HIS A 247 -4.92 -18.33 -24.69
N ALA A 248 -5.44 -17.18 -24.28
CA ALA A 248 -6.86 -16.99 -23.99
C ALA A 248 -7.74 -17.12 -25.25
N ILE A 249 -7.32 -16.55 -26.38
CA ILE A 249 -8.02 -16.69 -27.67
C ILE A 249 -8.04 -18.16 -28.11
N ASN A 250 -6.91 -18.85 -28.01
CA ASN A 250 -6.81 -20.27 -28.38
C ASN A 250 -7.68 -21.16 -27.49
N ALA A 251 -7.67 -20.92 -26.18
CA ALA A 251 -8.49 -21.66 -25.23
C ALA A 251 -9.99 -21.45 -25.50
N THR A 252 -10.40 -20.19 -25.69
CA THR A 252 -11.83 -19.85 -25.85
C THR A 252 -12.36 -20.10 -27.26
N GLY A 253 -11.50 -20.40 -28.24
CA GLY A 253 -11.91 -20.65 -29.63
C GLY A 253 -12.60 -19.46 -30.30
N GLY A 254 -12.35 -18.24 -29.83
CA GLY A 254 -13.00 -17.01 -30.33
C GLY A 254 -14.46 -16.85 -29.90
N LEU A 255 -14.91 -17.58 -28.88
CA LEU A 255 -16.23 -17.36 -28.28
C LEU A 255 -16.40 -15.89 -27.87
N ALA A 256 -17.61 -15.38 -28.08
CA ALA A 256 -18.04 -14.08 -27.58
C ALA A 256 -18.29 -14.18 -26.06
N ALA A 257 -17.22 -14.45 -25.29
CA ALA A 257 -17.27 -14.86 -23.89
C ALA A 257 -17.92 -13.81 -22.97
N GLY A 258 -17.73 -12.52 -23.26
CA GLY A 258 -18.31 -11.42 -22.47
C GLY A 258 -19.79 -11.10 -22.71
N TYR A 259 -20.50 -11.84 -23.58
CA TYR A 259 -21.85 -11.45 -24.02
C TYR A 259 -23.00 -12.17 -23.32
N THR A 260 -22.86 -13.47 -23.07
CA THR A 260 -23.91 -14.30 -22.44
C THR A 260 -23.33 -15.15 -21.33
N ASP A 261 -24.18 -15.52 -20.38
CA ASP A 261 -23.77 -16.38 -19.27
C ASP A 261 -23.25 -17.74 -19.77
N ASP A 262 -23.91 -18.33 -20.77
CA ASP A 262 -23.51 -19.62 -21.34
C ASP A 262 -22.17 -19.54 -22.08
N ASN A 263 -21.93 -18.46 -22.83
CA ASN A 263 -20.64 -18.26 -23.50
C ASN A 263 -19.52 -18.05 -22.48
N ALA A 264 -19.78 -17.30 -21.40
CA ALA A 264 -18.80 -17.05 -20.36
C ALA A 264 -18.42 -18.36 -19.64
N LYS A 265 -19.41 -19.19 -19.27
CA LYS A 265 -19.20 -20.52 -18.67
C LYS A 265 -18.43 -21.44 -19.60
N ALA A 266 -18.85 -21.53 -20.87
CA ALA A 266 -18.18 -22.35 -21.86
C ALA A 266 -16.72 -21.91 -22.05
N ALA A 267 -16.47 -20.61 -22.16
CA ALA A 267 -15.13 -20.06 -22.26
C ALA A 267 -14.26 -20.39 -21.03
N PHE A 268 -14.81 -20.29 -19.81
CA PHE A 268 -14.06 -20.61 -18.59
C PHE A 268 -13.75 -22.10 -18.45
N ASN A 269 -14.71 -22.96 -18.81
CA ASN A 269 -14.48 -24.40 -18.89
C ASN A 269 -13.39 -24.72 -19.92
N ASN A 270 -13.44 -24.10 -21.11
CA ASN A 270 -12.41 -24.31 -22.13
C ASN A 270 -11.03 -23.80 -21.68
N VAL A 271 -10.95 -22.74 -20.87
CA VAL A 271 -9.69 -22.30 -20.27
C VAL A 271 -9.12 -23.36 -19.32
N PHE A 272 -9.97 -23.98 -18.49
CA PHE A 272 -9.56 -25.09 -17.64
C PHE A 272 -9.03 -26.26 -18.47
N ASP A 273 -9.80 -26.71 -19.47
CA ASP A 273 -9.43 -27.84 -20.34
C ASP A 273 -8.17 -27.52 -21.15
N TYR A 274 -8.01 -26.29 -21.63
CA TYR A 274 -6.82 -25.85 -22.33
C TYR A 274 -5.56 -25.93 -21.46
N LEU A 275 -5.64 -25.52 -20.19
CA LEU A 275 -4.51 -25.62 -19.26
C LEU A 275 -4.21 -27.09 -18.92
N HIS A 276 -5.25 -27.93 -18.81
CA HIS A 276 -5.12 -29.39 -18.67
C HIS A 276 -4.37 -30.00 -19.85
N ASP A 277 -4.79 -29.70 -21.08
CA ASP A 277 -4.17 -30.18 -22.33
C ASP A 277 -2.72 -29.69 -22.50
N LYS A 278 -2.41 -28.51 -21.95
CA LYS A 278 -1.05 -27.98 -21.85
C LYS A 278 -0.19 -28.68 -20.80
N GLY A 279 -0.77 -29.57 -20.01
CA GLY A 279 -0.09 -30.34 -18.97
C GLY A 279 0.18 -29.53 -17.71
N VAL A 280 -0.55 -28.43 -17.47
CA VAL A 280 -0.42 -27.64 -16.24
C VAL A 280 -0.80 -28.51 -15.04
N LYS A 281 0.04 -28.50 -14.00
CA LYS A 281 -0.19 -29.27 -12.77
C LYS A 281 -0.18 -28.39 -11.53
N TYR A 282 -0.87 -28.85 -10.50
CA TYR A 282 -0.70 -28.28 -9.17
C TYR A 282 0.72 -28.54 -8.66
N ILE A 283 1.36 -27.49 -8.15
CA ILE A 283 2.62 -27.58 -7.40
C ILE A 283 2.42 -27.02 -6.00
N SER A 284 3.18 -27.54 -5.04
CA SER A 284 3.15 -27.02 -3.67
C SER A 284 3.75 -25.62 -3.61
N PRO A 285 3.17 -24.71 -2.80
CA PRO A 285 3.75 -23.39 -2.60
C PRO A 285 5.12 -23.51 -1.96
N VAL A 286 6.06 -22.71 -2.46
CA VAL A 286 7.36 -22.51 -1.83
C VAL A 286 7.31 -21.21 -1.04
N SER A 287 7.68 -21.28 0.23
CA SER A 287 7.82 -20.08 1.08
C SER A 287 9.01 -19.27 0.57
N GLU A 288 8.81 -17.97 0.34
CA GLU A 288 9.90 -17.05 0.00
C GLU A 288 10.86 -16.87 1.19
N PHE A 289 10.33 -16.94 2.40
CA PHE A 289 11.13 -16.78 3.60
C PHE A 289 11.53 -18.15 4.20
N PRO A 290 12.64 -18.22 4.95
CA PRO A 290 13.00 -19.41 5.70
C PRO A 290 11.84 -19.85 6.59
N SER A 291 11.61 -21.16 6.71
CA SER A 291 10.54 -21.73 7.54
C SER A 291 10.65 -21.34 9.02
N SER A 292 11.84 -20.91 9.47
CA SER A 292 12.09 -20.38 10.81
C SER A 292 11.69 -18.92 11.00
N SER A 293 11.36 -18.20 9.92
CA SER A 293 10.90 -16.81 10.01
C SER A 293 9.45 -16.75 10.47
N SER A 294 9.12 -15.74 11.30
CA SER A 294 7.75 -15.44 11.69
C SER A 294 6.87 -15.06 10.49
N ASP A 295 7.45 -14.70 9.35
CA ASP A 295 6.73 -14.22 8.18
C ASP A 295 6.58 -15.27 7.08
N ALA A 296 7.12 -16.48 7.26
CA ALA A 296 7.10 -17.56 6.26
C ALA A 296 5.71 -17.90 5.73
N HIS A 297 4.69 -17.71 6.57
CA HIS A 297 3.30 -18.01 6.24
C HIS A 297 2.53 -16.79 5.71
N LEU A 298 3.15 -15.60 5.75
CA LEU A 298 2.60 -14.34 5.26
C LEU A 298 3.07 -14.00 3.85
N ALA A 299 4.03 -14.73 3.29
CA ALA A 299 4.54 -14.48 1.96
C ALA A 299 4.63 -15.73 1.10
N GLN A 300 4.54 -15.53 -0.21
CA GLN A 300 4.63 -16.58 -1.21
C GLN A 300 5.35 -16.06 -2.46
N TYR A 301 6.14 -16.93 -3.07
CA TYR A 301 6.58 -16.73 -4.45
C TYR A 301 5.39 -17.00 -5.40
N LEU A 302 5.10 -16.04 -6.27
CA LEU A 302 4.05 -16.10 -7.28
C LEU A 302 4.66 -15.93 -8.68
N MET A 303 4.48 -16.95 -9.52
CA MET A 303 4.69 -16.89 -10.96
C MET A 303 3.64 -15.99 -11.62
N TYR A 304 4.05 -15.25 -12.66
CA TYR A 304 3.09 -14.59 -13.53
C TYR A 304 2.37 -15.64 -14.39
N PRO A 305 1.15 -15.36 -14.90
CA PRO A 305 0.40 -16.29 -15.76
C PRO A 305 1.20 -16.87 -16.92
N LYS A 306 2.08 -16.08 -17.53
CA LYS A 306 2.93 -16.54 -18.64
C LYS A 306 3.89 -17.65 -18.22
N ASP A 307 4.40 -17.55 -16.99
CA ASP A 307 5.33 -18.51 -16.42
C ASP A 307 4.59 -19.77 -15.94
N VAL A 308 3.37 -19.65 -15.43
CA VAL A 308 2.50 -20.80 -15.10
C VAL A 308 2.26 -21.68 -16.33
N ILE A 309 1.92 -21.06 -17.46
CA ILE A 309 1.69 -21.77 -18.72
C ILE A 309 3.00 -22.34 -19.29
N ALA A 310 4.08 -21.54 -19.29
CA ALA A 310 5.37 -21.97 -19.84
C ALA A 310 6.01 -23.10 -19.04
N ASN A 311 5.91 -23.07 -17.71
CA ASN A 311 6.47 -24.07 -16.81
C ASN A 311 5.52 -25.24 -16.54
N THR A 312 4.29 -25.19 -17.07
CA THR A 312 3.26 -26.23 -16.90
C THR A 312 2.96 -26.54 -15.42
N GLY A 313 2.94 -25.50 -14.58
CA GLY A 313 2.80 -25.69 -13.14
C GLY A 313 2.41 -24.42 -12.40
N GLY A 314 1.61 -24.57 -11.34
CA GLY A 314 1.24 -23.47 -10.45
C GLY A 314 0.57 -23.95 -9.17
N THR A 315 0.67 -23.14 -8.13
CA THR A 315 -0.05 -23.26 -6.86
C THR A 315 -1.53 -22.90 -7.02
N CYS A 316 -2.32 -23.01 -5.96
CA CYS A 316 -3.75 -22.66 -5.98
C CYS A 316 -3.95 -21.21 -6.41
N ILE A 317 -3.18 -20.29 -5.84
CA ILE A 317 -3.27 -18.86 -6.18
C ILE A 317 -2.72 -18.55 -7.58
N GLU A 318 -1.64 -19.19 -8.02
CA GLU A 318 -1.07 -18.95 -9.36
C GLU A 318 -1.97 -19.49 -10.47
N THR A 319 -2.57 -20.68 -10.29
CA THR A 319 -3.56 -21.22 -11.23
C THR A 319 -4.84 -20.38 -11.23
N SER A 320 -5.27 -19.88 -10.07
CA SER A 320 -6.39 -18.93 -9.95
C SER A 320 -6.13 -17.65 -10.75
N ILE A 321 -4.97 -17.02 -10.52
CA ILE A 321 -4.57 -15.79 -11.23
C ILE A 321 -4.43 -16.07 -12.73
N CYS A 322 -3.85 -17.20 -13.13
CA CYS A 322 -3.68 -17.57 -14.54
C CYS A 322 -5.04 -17.66 -15.26
N MET A 323 -5.98 -18.44 -14.71
CA MET A 323 -7.32 -18.58 -15.27
C MET A 323 -8.07 -17.24 -15.29
N ALA A 324 -7.98 -16.46 -14.20
CA ALA A 324 -8.58 -15.11 -14.16
C ALA A 324 -7.99 -14.20 -15.25
N THR A 325 -6.68 -14.21 -15.43
CA THR A 325 -6.00 -13.39 -16.43
C THR A 325 -6.43 -13.73 -17.86
N MET A 326 -6.60 -15.02 -18.16
CA MET A 326 -7.08 -15.47 -19.47
C MET A 326 -8.51 -15.01 -19.73
N MET A 327 -9.40 -15.10 -18.74
CA MET A 327 -10.79 -14.64 -18.88
C MET A 327 -10.90 -13.12 -19.00
N GLU A 328 -10.11 -12.38 -18.22
CA GLU A 328 -10.01 -10.93 -18.32
C GLU A 328 -9.48 -10.46 -19.68
N ALA A 329 -8.58 -11.23 -20.29
CA ALA A 329 -8.04 -10.95 -21.62
C ALA A 329 -9.10 -11.10 -22.74
N VAL A 330 -10.17 -11.87 -22.52
CA VAL A 330 -11.32 -12.01 -23.44
C VAL A 330 -12.56 -11.23 -22.97
N GLY A 331 -12.39 -10.31 -22.02
CA GLY A 331 -13.43 -9.37 -21.61
C GLY A 331 -14.48 -9.94 -20.67
N VAL A 332 -14.16 -11.00 -19.92
CA VAL A 332 -15.02 -11.53 -18.85
C VAL A 332 -14.44 -11.11 -17.50
N SER A 333 -15.26 -10.45 -16.67
CA SER A 333 -14.86 -10.02 -15.34
C SER A 333 -14.65 -11.20 -14.40
N THR A 334 -13.65 -11.10 -13.53
CA THR A 334 -13.20 -12.21 -12.68
C THR A 334 -13.12 -11.83 -11.21
N VAL A 335 -13.20 -12.87 -10.39
CA VAL A 335 -12.95 -12.83 -8.96
C VAL A 335 -11.95 -13.92 -8.59
N ILE A 336 -11.18 -13.68 -7.54
CA ILE A 336 -10.37 -14.71 -6.87
C ILE A 336 -10.88 -14.81 -5.44
N PHE A 337 -11.34 -16.00 -5.06
CA PHE A 337 -11.71 -16.30 -3.69
C PHE A 337 -10.48 -16.73 -2.92
N LEU A 338 -10.28 -16.15 -1.75
CA LEU A 338 -9.32 -16.60 -0.75
C LEU A 338 -10.11 -17.21 0.41
N ILE A 339 -9.77 -18.45 0.74
CA ILE A 339 -10.34 -19.22 1.85
C ILE A 339 -9.16 -19.80 2.67
N PRO A 340 -9.37 -20.43 3.83
CA PRO A 340 -8.26 -20.99 4.60
C PRO A 340 -7.35 -21.91 3.76
N GLY A 341 -6.10 -21.47 3.54
CA GLY A 341 -5.07 -22.25 2.85
C GLY A 341 -5.29 -22.49 1.35
N HIS A 342 -6.28 -21.84 0.72
CA HIS A 342 -6.63 -22.13 -0.67
C HIS A 342 -7.14 -20.91 -1.43
N ALA A 343 -7.07 -20.97 -2.76
CA ALA A 343 -7.56 -19.94 -3.66
C ALA A 343 -8.31 -20.56 -4.84
N ILE A 344 -9.43 -19.97 -5.22
CA ILE A 344 -10.31 -20.46 -6.28
C ILE A 344 -10.66 -19.30 -7.23
N PRO A 345 -10.46 -19.41 -8.55
CA PRO A 345 -10.93 -18.41 -9.49
C PRO A 345 -12.43 -18.54 -9.76
N GLY A 346 -13.05 -17.43 -10.12
CA GLY A 346 -14.39 -17.41 -10.67
C GLY A 346 -14.58 -16.30 -11.69
N ILE A 347 -15.62 -16.45 -12.51
CA ILE A 347 -16.08 -15.42 -13.43
C ILE A 347 -17.39 -14.82 -12.93
N ILE A 348 -17.57 -13.52 -13.17
CA ILE A 348 -18.86 -12.84 -13.00
C ILE A 348 -19.60 -12.98 -14.33
N LEU A 349 -20.75 -13.65 -14.30
CA LEU A 349 -21.56 -13.90 -15.48
C LEU A 349 -22.19 -12.59 -15.99
N PRO A 350 -22.05 -12.27 -17.29
CA PRO A 350 -22.33 -10.93 -17.81
C PRO A 350 -23.82 -10.52 -17.75
N GLN A 351 -24.76 -11.47 -17.76
CA GLN A 351 -26.19 -11.17 -17.76
C GLN A 351 -26.79 -11.27 -16.35
N SER A 352 -26.47 -12.33 -15.62
CA SER A 352 -27.03 -12.55 -14.28
C SER A 352 -26.26 -11.85 -13.16
N GLY A 353 -24.99 -11.51 -13.37
CA GLY A 353 -24.07 -11.06 -12.32
C GLY A 353 -23.72 -12.15 -11.30
N SER A 354 -24.20 -13.40 -11.51
CA SER A 354 -23.86 -14.53 -10.64
C SER A 354 -22.41 -14.96 -10.85
N ILE A 355 -21.81 -15.61 -9.85
CA ILE A 355 -20.44 -16.09 -9.95
C ILE A 355 -20.42 -17.57 -10.34
N TYR A 356 -19.56 -17.92 -11.29
CA TYR A 356 -19.28 -19.30 -11.68
C TYR A 356 -17.80 -19.64 -11.39
N PRO A 357 -17.52 -20.39 -10.30
CA PRO A 357 -16.15 -20.73 -9.89
C PRO A 357 -15.67 -22.06 -10.49
N ILE A 358 -14.35 -22.29 -10.57
CA ILE A 358 -13.77 -23.59 -10.97
C ILE A 358 -12.61 -23.92 -10.02
N GLU A 359 -12.52 -25.16 -9.56
CA GLU A 359 -11.40 -25.65 -8.75
C GLU A 359 -10.14 -25.79 -9.62
N SER A 360 -9.37 -24.72 -9.72
CA SER A 360 -8.24 -24.64 -10.66
C SER A 360 -7.09 -25.58 -10.34
N THR A 361 -6.98 -26.08 -9.09
CA THR A 361 -5.92 -27.04 -8.74
C THR A 361 -6.17 -28.43 -9.31
N ALA A 362 -7.42 -28.73 -9.70
CA ALA A 362 -7.79 -29.97 -10.38
C ALA A 362 -7.33 -30.03 -11.85
N VAL A 363 -6.75 -28.95 -12.39
CA VAL A 363 -6.31 -28.85 -13.80
C VAL A 363 -5.34 -29.97 -14.21
N GLY A 364 -4.51 -30.47 -13.29
CA GLY A 364 -3.59 -31.57 -13.56
C GLY A 364 -4.15 -32.98 -13.34
N SER A 365 -5.43 -33.11 -13.02
CA SER A 365 -6.10 -34.38 -12.66
C SER A 365 -7.00 -34.88 -13.78
N THR A 366 -7.68 -36.02 -13.60
CA THR A 366 -8.68 -36.55 -14.54
C THR A 366 -10.06 -35.89 -14.39
N CYS A 367 -10.15 -34.78 -13.63
CA CYS A 367 -11.38 -34.05 -13.33
C CYS A 367 -11.86 -33.28 -14.56
N SER A 368 -13.16 -33.33 -14.87
CA SER A 368 -13.74 -32.46 -15.89
C SER A 368 -13.93 -31.04 -15.37
N ALA A 369 -14.08 -30.04 -16.26
CA ALA A 369 -14.41 -28.68 -15.84
C ALA A 369 -15.72 -28.59 -15.02
N ALA A 370 -16.71 -29.45 -15.32
CA ALA A 370 -17.97 -29.51 -14.58
C ALA A 370 -17.80 -30.08 -13.16
N ASP A 371 -16.99 -31.12 -13.02
CA ASP A 371 -16.64 -31.68 -11.71
C ASP A 371 -15.82 -30.65 -10.90
N ALA A 372 -14.89 -29.94 -11.56
CA ALA A 372 -14.11 -28.88 -10.93
C ALA A 372 -14.97 -27.68 -10.49
N ASN A 373 -16.02 -27.33 -11.24
CA ASN A 373 -17.01 -26.34 -10.81
C ASN A 373 -17.78 -26.82 -9.57
N THR A 374 -18.27 -28.06 -9.59
CA THR A 374 -19.00 -28.65 -8.46
C THR A 374 -18.14 -28.64 -7.20
N ASN A 375 -16.89 -29.09 -7.31
CA ASN A 375 -15.93 -29.07 -6.20
C ASN A 375 -15.69 -27.66 -5.68
N ALA A 376 -15.53 -26.66 -6.56
CA ALA A 376 -15.35 -25.28 -6.13
C ALA A 376 -16.57 -24.73 -5.39
N VAL A 377 -17.79 -25.01 -5.86
CA VAL A 377 -19.02 -24.60 -5.18
C VAL A 377 -19.11 -25.24 -3.80
N ASP A 378 -18.84 -26.53 -3.69
CA ASP A 378 -18.85 -27.24 -2.42
C ASP A 378 -17.79 -26.71 -1.46
N THR A 379 -16.56 -26.47 -1.95
CA THR A 379 -15.48 -25.90 -1.14
C THR A 379 -15.84 -24.50 -0.63
N LEU A 380 -16.40 -23.63 -1.47
CA LEU A 380 -16.82 -22.29 -1.07
C LEU A 380 -17.99 -22.30 -0.08
N ASN A 381 -18.95 -23.19 -0.25
CA ASN A 381 -20.09 -23.34 0.67
C ASN A 381 -19.69 -23.87 2.05
N ASN A 382 -18.61 -24.66 2.12
CA ASN A 382 -18.09 -25.24 3.36
C ASN A 382 -16.90 -24.47 3.95
N ALA A 383 -16.46 -23.38 3.31
CA ALA A 383 -15.35 -22.57 3.81
C ALA A 383 -15.72 -21.87 5.13
N GLN A 384 -14.80 -21.88 6.10
CA GLN A 384 -15.00 -21.19 7.38
C GLN A 384 -15.14 -19.68 7.21
N TRP A 385 -14.44 -19.13 6.22
CA TRP A 385 -14.53 -17.74 5.81
C TRP A 385 -14.11 -17.65 4.35
N THR A 386 -14.59 -16.59 3.69
CA THR A 386 -14.27 -16.30 2.30
C THR A 386 -13.98 -14.81 2.16
N LEU A 387 -12.82 -14.49 1.60
CA LEU A 387 -12.50 -13.16 1.11
C LEU A 387 -12.53 -13.19 -0.40
N THR A 388 -12.98 -12.11 -1.01
CA THR A 388 -13.06 -11.98 -2.47
C THR A 388 -12.14 -10.87 -2.93
N VAL A 389 -11.34 -11.15 -3.95
CA VAL A 389 -10.60 -10.17 -4.75
C VAL A 389 -11.38 -9.99 -6.04
N ASP A 390 -12.11 -8.88 -6.15
CA ASP A 390 -12.77 -8.48 -7.39
C ASP A 390 -11.77 -7.72 -8.25
N VAL A 391 -11.40 -8.32 -9.39
CA VAL A 391 -10.33 -7.82 -10.25
C VAL A 391 -10.73 -6.47 -10.87
N ALA A 392 -11.98 -6.33 -11.32
CA ALA A 392 -12.47 -5.11 -11.91
C ALA A 392 -12.59 -3.99 -10.87
N ALA A 393 -13.05 -4.29 -9.66
CA ALA A 393 -13.13 -3.33 -8.57
C ALA A 393 -11.74 -2.84 -8.12
N ALA A 394 -10.75 -3.73 -8.04
CA ALA A 394 -9.38 -3.37 -7.72
C ALA A 394 -8.74 -2.46 -8.80
N TRP A 395 -8.98 -2.74 -10.08
CA TRP A 395 -8.55 -1.82 -11.14
C TRP A 395 -9.28 -0.47 -11.08
N ALA A 396 -10.58 -0.48 -10.77
CA ALA A 396 -11.38 0.74 -10.63
C ALA A 396 -10.94 1.59 -9.42
N SER A 397 -10.44 0.97 -8.35
CA SER A 397 -9.80 1.69 -7.23
C SER A 397 -8.41 2.21 -7.56
N GLY A 398 -7.87 1.85 -8.73
CA GLY A 398 -6.60 2.32 -9.24
C GLY A 398 -5.45 1.36 -9.00
N ILE A 399 -5.63 0.15 -8.48
CA ILE A 399 -4.55 -0.85 -8.45
C ILE A 399 -4.23 -1.24 -9.90
N VAL A 400 -2.96 -1.32 -10.27
CA VAL A 400 -2.56 -1.72 -11.64
C VAL A 400 -1.40 -2.72 -11.62
N PRO A 401 -1.35 -3.65 -12.59
CA PRO A 401 -0.21 -4.53 -12.81
C PRO A 401 1.10 -3.77 -13.13
N PRO A 402 2.26 -4.38 -12.84
CA PRO A 402 3.56 -3.80 -13.11
C PRO A 402 3.88 -3.72 -14.61
N GLU A 403 3.32 -4.61 -15.41
CA GLU A 403 3.46 -4.69 -16.88
C GLU A 403 2.10 -4.53 -17.59
#